data_AF-A0A4Y2QMA7-F1
#
_entry.id   AF-A0A4Y2QMA7-F1
#
_cell.length_a   1.000
_cell.length_b   1.000
_cell.length_c   1.000
_cell.angle_alpha   90.00
_cell.angle_beta   90.00
_cell.angle_gamma   90.00
#
_symmetry.space_group_name_H-M   'P 1'
#
loop_
_entity.id
_entity.type
_entity.pdbx_description
1 polymer ?
#
loop_
_entity_poly.entity_id
_entity_poly.type
_entity_poly.pdbx_seq_one_letter_code
_entity_poly.pdbx_strand_id
1 'polypeptide(L)'
;MFSVIDRFKKEIERRFFNDNKIIMLGIKALVPESTTVLKTEDIVAFGRLYRSKSQDLKIELENMRRVFARKPDASKPKTLLQLQQYISRVADAFYEMNRLIKIACTLPVST
;
A
#
# COMPACT_ATOMS: atom_id res chain seq x y z
N MET A 1 -28.98 -4.32 28.02
CA MET A 1 -28.03 -4.98 27.10
C MET A 1 -28.71 -5.06 25.74
N PHE A 2 -28.24 -4.33 24.73
CA PHE A 2 -28.89 -4.28 23.42
C PHE A 2 -28.18 -5.25 22.47
N SER A 3 -28.62 -6.51 22.48
CA SER A 3 -28.02 -7.62 21.72
C SER A 3 -27.85 -7.35 20.22
N VAL A 4 -28.72 -6.51 19.65
CA VAL A 4 -28.66 -6.07 18.26
C VAL A 4 -27.53 -5.04 18.05
N ILE A 5 -27.39 -4.07 18.95
CA ILE A 5 -26.31 -3.07 18.90
C ILE A 5 -24.96 -3.75 19.10
N ASP A 6 -24.86 -4.72 20.01
CA ASP A 6 -23.63 -5.47 20.26
C ASP A 6 -23.23 -6.34 19.06
N ARG A 7 -24.20 -6.98 18.37
CA ARG A 7 -23.93 -7.71 17.12
C ARG A 7 -23.51 -6.79 15.99
N PHE A 8 -24.19 -5.65 15.84
CA PHE A 8 -23.86 -4.67 14.81
C PHE A 8 -22.46 -4.10 15.02
N LYS A 9 -22.13 -3.72 16.26
CA LYS A 9 -20.79 -3.28 16.63
C LYS A 9 -19.74 -4.36 16.33
N LYS A 10 -19.99 -5.61 16.71
CA LYS A 10 -19.06 -6.73 16.46
C LYS A 10 -18.89 -7.05 14.97
N GLU A 11 -19.93 -6.85 14.16
CA GLU A 11 -19.89 -7.08 12.71
C GLU A 11 -19.23 -5.90 11.97
N ILE A 12 -19.42 -4.65 12.41
CA ILE A 12 -18.64 -3.49 11.96
C ILE A 12 -17.18 -3.70 12.34
N GLU A 13 -16.91 -4.04 13.59
CA GLU A 13 -15.57 -4.37 14.06
C GLU A 13 -15.00 -5.46 13.18
N ARG A 14 -15.62 -6.63 13.04
CA ARG A 14 -15.13 -7.71 12.17
C ARG A 14 -14.90 -7.30 10.70
N ARG A 15 -15.78 -6.48 10.09
CA ARG A 15 -15.70 -6.07 8.67
C ARG A 15 -14.75 -4.90 8.41
N PHE A 16 -14.48 -4.07 9.40
CA PHE A 16 -13.56 -2.93 9.30
C PHE A 16 -12.30 -3.14 10.16
N PHE A 17 -12.15 -4.33 10.75
CA PHE A 17 -11.06 -4.67 11.66
C PHE A 17 -9.73 -4.70 10.92
N ASN A 18 -8.74 -4.21 11.66
CA ASN A 18 -7.32 -4.02 11.38
C ASN A 18 -6.81 -4.35 9.98
N ASP A 19 -6.98 -5.55 9.44
CA ASP A 19 -6.46 -5.93 8.13
C ASP A 19 -7.06 -5.09 7.00
N ASN A 20 -8.36 -4.82 7.00
CA ASN A 20 -8.98 -3.95 5.97
C ASN A 20 -8.47 -2.51 6.08
N LYS A 21 -8.30 -2.03 7.31
CA LYS A 21 -7.67 -0.72 7.56
C LYS A 21 -6.22 -0.70 7.08
N ILE A 22 -5.45 -1.74 7.36
CA ILE A 22 -4.05 -1.90 6.92
C ILE A 22 -3.99 -1.94 5.39
N ILE A 23 -4.91 -2.64 4.73
CA ILE A 23 -5.03 -2.68 3.27
C ILE A 23 -5.33 -1.28 2.73
N MET A 24 -6.35 -0.60 3.24
CA MET A 24 -6.71 0.75 2.77
C MET A 24 -5.57 1.76 2.97
N LEU A 25 -4.93 1.76 4.14
CA LEU A 25 -3.79 2.63 4.43
C LEU A 25 -2.58 2.27 3.56
N GLY A 26 -2.32 0.98 3.35
CA GLY A 26 -1.26 0.49 2.48
C GLY A 26 -1.45 0.93 1.02
N ILE A 27 -2.64 0.74 0.47
CA ILE A 27 -2.98 1.19 -0.89
C ILE A 27 -2.87 2.71 -0.98
N LYS A 28 -3.41 3.45 0.00
CA LYS A 28 -3.29 4.91 0.07
C LYS A 28 -1.82 5.36 0.12
N ALA A 29 -0.95 4.63 0.83
CA ALA A 29 0.48 4.93 0.87
C ALA A 29 1.22 4.57 -0.45
N LEU A 30 0.63 3.72 -1.30
CA LEU A 30 1.16 3.42 -2.64
C LEU A 30 0.64 4.37 -3.72
N VAL A 31 -0.39 5.17 -3.45
CA VAL A 31 -0.88 6.18 -4.41
C VAL A 31 0.08 7.39 -4.41
N PRO A 32 0.72 7.73 -5.54
CA PRO A 32 1.72 8.80 -5.56
C PRO A 32 1.22 10.18 -5.13
N GLU A 33 -0.03 10.53 -5.46
CA GLU A 33 -0.65 11.81 -5.07
C GLU A 33 -1.22 11.83 -3.64
N SER A 34 -1.09 10.73 -2.90
CA SER A 34 -1.55 10.66 -1.51
C SER A 34 -0.66 11.48 -0.58
N THR A 35 -1.27 12.10 0.44
CA THR A 35 -0.57 12.78 1.53
C THR A 35 0.32 11.85 2.37
N THR A 36 0.11 10.54 2.28
CA THR A 36 0.90 9.51 2.97
C THR A 36 1.72 8.64 2.01
N VAL A 37 2.04 9.16 0.82
CA VAL A 37 2.83 8.44 -0.19
C VAL A 37 4.15 7.91 0.39
N LEU A 38 4.45 6.65 0.09
CA LEU A 38 5.64 5.92 0.55
C LEU A 38 5.81 5.94 2.09
N LYS A 39 4.74 6.04 2.88
CA LYS A 39 4.82 5.92 4.34
C LYS A 39 5.19 4.48 4.75
N THR A 40 6.35 4.32 5.40
CA THR A 40 6.96 3.00 5.66
C THR A 40 6.05 2.09 6.46
N GLU A 41 5.44 2.62 7.51
CA GLU A 41 4.72 1.84 8.51
C GLU A 41 3.49 1.19 7.86
N ASP A 42 2.76 1.97 7.06
CA ASP A 42 1.54 1.53 6.40
C ASP A 42 1.85 0.50 5.30
N ILE A 43 2.90 0.72 4.50
CA ILE A 43 3.30 -0.21 3.44
C ILE A 43 3.89 -1.51 4.02
N VAL A 44 4.67 -1.44 5.11
CA VAL A 44 5.21 -2.63 5.76
C VAL A 44 4.10 -3.43 6.44
N ALA A 45 3.12 -2.77 7.09
CA ALA A 45 1.96 -3.46 7.64
C ALA A 45 1.17 -4.17 6.54
N PHE A 46 0.91 -3.49 5.42
CA PHE A 46 0.27 -4.08 4.25
C PHE A 46 1.07 -5.24 3.66
N GLY A 47 2.39 -5.07 3.50
CA GLY A 47 3.29 -6.12 3.04
C GLY A 47 3.26 -7.36 3.94
N ARG A 48 3.19 -7.20 5.27
CA ARG A 48 3.08 -8.33 6.21
C ARG A 48 1.83 -9.17 5.97
N LEU A 49 0.68 -8.55 5.70
CA LEU A 49 -0.56 -9.28 5.37
C LEU A 49 -0.38 -10.19 4.14
N TYR A 50 0.41 -9.74 3.17
CA TYR A 50 0.69 -10.48 1.94
C TYR A 50 2.05 -11.19 1.95
N ARG A 51 2.63 -11.41 3.13
CA ARG A 51 3.86 -12.18 3.36
C ARG A 51 5.11 -11.62 2.65
N SER A 52 5.21 -10.31 2.50
CA SER A 52 6.43 -9.65 2.04
C SER A 52 7.54 -9.69 3.07
N LYS A 53 8.78 -9.81 2.61
CA LYS A 53 9.96 -9.69 3.47
C LYS A 53 10.12 -8.23 3.92
N SER A 54 9.84 -7.98 5.20
CA SER A 54 9.81 -6.61 5.73
C SER A 54 11.16 -5.88 5.69
N GLN A 55 12.29 -6.59 5.75
CA GLN A 55 13.62 -5.96 5.67
C GLN A 55 13.90 -5.48 4.24
N ASP A 56 13.74 -6.36 3.25
CA ASP A 56 13.91 -6.04 1.83
C ASP A 56 12.96 -4.91 1.41
N LEU A 57 11.68 -4.99 1.79
CA LEU A 57 10.69 -3.97 1.49
C LEU A 57 11.06 -2.59 2.08
N LYS A 58 11.64 -2.51 3.28
CA LYS A 58 12.09 -1.23 3.86
C LYS A 58 13.23 -0.61 3.06
N ILE A 59 14.18 -1.43 2.59
CA ILE A 59 15.30 -0.98 1.77
C ILE A 59 14.78 -0.47 0.41
N GLU A 60 13.90 -1.24 -0.23
CA GLU A 60 13.27 -0.86 -1.49
C GLU A 60 12.50 0.47 -1.37
N LEU A 61 11.74 0.66 -0.28
CA LEU A 61 11.00 1.90 -0.04
C LEU A 61 11.91 3.11 0.10
N GLU A 62 13.02 2.98 0.83
CA GLU A 62 13.99 4.05 0.98
C GLU A 62 14.66 4.40 -0.35
N ASN A 63 15.02 3.39 -1.14
CA ASN A 63 15.54 3.59 -2.49
C ASN A 63 14.51 4.28 -3.39
N MET A 64 13.24 3.90 -3.32
CA MET A 64 12.17 4.53 -4.10
C MET A 64 11.98 6.01 -3.73
N ARG A 65 12.05 6.38 -2.44
CA ARG A 65 12.01 7.80 -2.03
C ARG A 65 13.14 8.60 -2.66
N ARG A 66 14.35 8.06 -2.68
CA ARG A 66 15.51 8.71 -3.31
C ARG A 66 15.34 8.84 -4.82
N VAL A 67 14.78 7.83 -5.47
CA VAL A 67 14.44 7.89 -6.90
C VAL A 67 13.42 8.98 -7.18
N PHE A 68 12.38 9.09 -6.35
CA PHE A 68 11.34 10.13 -6.48
C PHE A 68 11.90 11.52 -6.23
N ALA A 69 12.78 11.69 -5.23
CA ALA A 69 13.40 12.97 -4.94
C ALA A 69 14.26 13.52 -6.11
N ARG A 70 14.83 12.63 -6.93
CA ARG A 70 15.66 13.00 -8.10
C ARG A 70 14.84 13.28 -9.36
N LYS A 71 13.57 12.86 -9.39
CA LYS A 71 12.72 12.99 -10.57
C LYS A 71 12.01 14.35 -10.60
N PRO A 72 11.96 15.03 -11.76
CA PRO A 72 11.09 16.19 -11.92
C PRO A 72 9.63 15.76 -11.77
N ASP A 73 8.78 16.62 -11.20
CA ASP A 73 7.39 16.30 -10.87
C ASP A 73 6.57 15.84 -12.08
N ALA A 74 6.83 16.42 -13.26
CA ALA A 74 6.19 16.01 -14.52
C ALA A 74 6.46 14.54 -14.91
N SER A 75 7.54 13.94 -14.39
CA SER A 75 7.94 12.56 -14.68
C SER A 75 7.61 11.56 -13.58
N LYS A 76 7.00 12.03 -12.47
CA LYS A 76 6.55 11.17 -11.38
C LYS A 76 5.23 10.51 -11.76
N PRO A 77 5.03 9.23 -11.42
CA PRO A 77 3.70 8.64 -11.53
C PRO A 77 2.73 9.41 -10.64
N LYS A 78 1.50 9.58 -11.10
CA LYS A 78 0.42 10.26 -10.36
C LYS A 78 -0.58 9.27 -9.79
N THR A 79 -0.85 8.21 -10.54
CA THR A 79 -1.81 7.16 -10.15
C THR A 79 -1.09 5.88 -9.71
N LEU A 80 -1.80 5.04 -8.95
CA LEU A 80 -1.30 3.70 -8.58
C LEU A 80 -0.95 2.86 -9.81
N LEU A 81 -1.74 2.96 -10.89
CA LEU A 81 -1.47 2.24 -12.14
C LEU A 81 -0.20 2.75 -12.84
N GLN A 82 0.04 4.06 -12.86
CA GLN A 82 1.29 4.62 -13.40
C GLN A 82 2.50 4.20 -12.54
N LEU A 83 2.34 4.12 -11.22
CA LEU A 83 3.37 3.59 -10.34
C LEU A 83 3.66 2.11 -10.63
N GLN A 84 2.61 1.31 -10.84
CA GLN A 84 2.73 -0.10 -11.20
C GLN A 84 3.47 -0.29 -12.53
N GLN A 85 3.15 0.51 -13.55
CA GLN A 85 3.83 0.50 -14.84
C GLN A 85 5.30 0.90 -14.70
N TYR A 86 5.59 1.89 -13.85
CA TYR A 86 6.95 2.33 -13.57
C TYR A 86 7.78 1.24 -12.89
N ILE A 87 7.29 0.70 -11.77
CA ILE A 87 8.01 -0.31 -10.98
C ILE A 87 8.16 -1.63 -11.74
N SER A 88 7.22 -1.98 -12.62
CA SER A 88 7.34 -3.18 -13.46
C SER A 88 8.56 -3.16 -14.37
N ARG A 89 9.06 -1.97 -14.76
CA ARG A 89 10.28 -1.81 -15.59
C ARG A 89 11.57 -2.01 -14.80
N VAL A 90 11.50 -1.98 -13.47
CA VAL A 90 12.63 -2.10 -12.54
C VAL A 90 12.35 -3.18 -11.50
N ALA A 91 11.57 -4.21 -11.89
CA ALA A 91 11.06 -5.23 -10.98
C ALA A 91 12.16 -6.00 -10.24
N ASP A 92 13.31 -6.19 -10.87
CA ASP A 92 14.45 -6.91 -10.27
C ASP A 92 15.08 -6.14 -9.11
N ALA A 93 14.99 -4.79 -9.11
CA ALA A 93 15.51 -3.93 -8.06
C ALA A 93 14.48 -3.61 -6.97
N PHE A 94 13.19 -3.82 -7.25
CA PHE A 94 12.06 -3.48 -6.38
C PHE A 94 11.08 -4.65 -6.31
N TYR A 95 11.58 -5.84 -5.95
CA TYR A 95 10.83 -7.09 -6.01
C TYR A 95 9.60 -7.08 -5.10
N GLU A 96 9.80 -6.74 -3.82
CA GLU A 96 8.72 -6.73 -2.83
C GLU A 96 7.68 -5.64 -3.14
N MET A 97 8.14 -4.45 -3.50
CA MET A 97 7.26 -3.34 -3.91
C MET A 97 6.46 -3.68 -5.17
N ASN A 98 7.09 -4.25 -6.21
CA ASN A 98 6.41 -4.64 -7.45
C ASN A 98 5.30 -5.65 -7.18
N ARG A 99 5.59 -6.68 -6.38
CA ARG A 99 4.61 -7.68 -5.98
C ARG A 99 3.45 -7.04 -5.21
N LEU A 100 3.76 -6.19 -4.24
CA LEU A 100 2.75 -5.57 -3.38
C LEU A 100 1.85 -4.59 -4.14
N ILE A 101 2.39 -3.83 -5.10
CA ILE A 101 1.62 -2.92 -5.95
C ILE A 101 0.72 -3.68 -6.91
N LYS A 102 1.17 -4.80 -7.48
CA LYS A 102 0.30 -5.67 -8.29
C LYS A 102 -0.90 -6.16 -7.49
N ILE A 103 -0.67 -6.59 -6.25
CA ILE A 103 -1.76 -6.95 -5.33
C ILE A 103 -2.69 -5.76 -5.13
N ALA A 104 -2.15 -4.58 -4.79
CA ALA A 104 -2.95 -3.36 -4.61
C ALA A 104 -3.83 -3.02 -5.82
N CYS A 105 -3.34 -3.18 -7.06
CA CYS A 105 -4.12 -2.95 -8.28
C CYS A 105 -5.25 -3.96 -8.49
N THR A 106 -5.18 -5.14 -7.88
CA THR A 106 -6.20 -6.21 -8.03
C THR A 106 -7.23 -6.24 -6.90
N LEU A 107 -6.97 -5.51 -5.81
CA LEU A 107 -7.89 -5.48 -4.68
C LEU A 107 -9.09 -4.60 -5.03
N PRO A 108 -10.33 -5.10 -4.86
CA PRO A 108 -11.52 -4.28 -4.98
C PRO A 108 -11.60 -3.38 -3.75
N VAL A 109 -11.00 -2.19 -3.85
CA VAL A 109 -11.17 -1.14 -2.85
C VAL A 109 -12.35 -0.32 -3.31
N SER A 110 -13.48 -0.42 -2.63
CA SER A 110 -14.56 0.56 -2.78
C SER A 110 -14.02 1.90 -2.31
N THR A 111 -13.68 2.76 -3.26
CA THR A 111 -13.31 4.17 -3.03
C THR A 111 -14.51 4.99 -2.61
#